data_AF-A0AAD1HUK8-F1
#
_entry.id   AF-A0AAD1HUK8-F1
#
_cell.length_a   1.000
_cell.length_b   1.000
_cell.length_c   1.000
_cell.angle_alpha   90.00
_cell.angle_beta   90.00
_cell.angle_gamma   90.00
#
_symmetry.space_group_name_H-M   'P 1'
#
loop_
_entity.id
_entity.type
_entity.pdbx_description
1 polymer ?
#
loop_
_entity_poly.entity_id
_entity_poly.type
_entity_poly.pdbx_seq_one_letter_code
_entity_poly.pdbx_strand_id
1 'polypeptide(L)'
;MTVTSDREIPSSTEDSGDSWDAGAAELVPMDSLTAEHTGRWTFLIVEGAAFIMQAMHPVIAEVTGRYSASFQGDSAGRAIRSIDSVLRWTYGGTAAAAEGKRVRDLHKPLTMTSAATGKRISALDPQAYQWVMATAYLVNVRGGRLLMGREFTDAEKVELLRDNRRLARLLHVPMRGYPAPRIRRWRTTSSP
;
A
#
# COMPACT_ATOMS: atom_id res chain seq x y z
N MET A 1 19.23 -35.22 -20.90
CA MET A 1 18.90 -35.61 -19.52
C MET A 1 18.17 -34.44 -18.90
N THR A 2 16.85 -34.55 -18.82
CA THR A 2 15.94 -33.49 -18.38
C THR A 2 15.40 -33.93 -17.02
N VAL A 3 15.69 -33.18 -15.96
CA VAL A 3 15.13 -33.44 -14.63
C VAL A 3 14.14 -32.33 -14.34
N THR A 4 12.86 -32.63 -14.60
CA THR A 4 11.71 -31.86 -14.15
C THR A 4 11.34 -32.45 -12.78
N SER A 5 11.51 -31.69 -11.70
CA SER A 5 10.95 -32.08 -10.40
C SER A 5 9.60 -31.38 -10.22
N ASP A 6 8.55 -32.19 -10.22
CA ASP A 6 7.21 -31.79 -9.80
C ASP A 6 7.25 -31.34 -8.34
N ARG A 7 6.75 -30.13 -8.08
CA ARG A 7 6.55 -29.63 -6.72
C ARG A 7 5.06 -29.51 -6.47
N GLU A 8 4.53 -30.46 -5.72
CA GLU A 8 3.16 -30.47 -5.22
C GLU A 8 2.86 -29.20 -4.42
N ILE A 9 1.69 -28.62 -4.66
CA ILE A 9 1.14 -27.49 -3.91
C ILE A 9 0.25 -28.08 -2.81
N PRO A 10 0.55 -27.88 -1.52
CA PRO A 10 -0.32 -28.36 -0.45
C PRO A 10 -1.65 -27.59 -0.44
N SER A 11 -2.73 -28.35 -0.27
CA SER A 11 -4.10 -27.89 -0.14
C SER A 11 -4.34 -27.05 1.11
N SER A 12 -5.28 -26.13 0.98
CA SER A 12 -5.81 -25.24 2.02
C SER A 12 -6.32 -25.97 3.26
N THR A 13 -5.83 -25.56 4.43
CA THR A 13 -6.49 -25.75 5.73
C THR A 13 -6.47 -24.44 6.50
N GLU A 14 -7.69 -23.95 6.77
CA GLU A 14 -8.14 -23.27 7.99
C GLU A 14 -7.36 -22.02 8.45
N ASP A 15 -7.92 -20.86 8.11
CA ASP A 15 -7.54 -19.52 8.58
C ASP A 15 -8.05 -19.32 10.02
N SER A 16 -7.28 -19.81 10.99
CA SER A 16 -7.47 -19.56 12.42
C SER A 16 -6.98 -18.16 12.79
N GLY A 17 -7.81 -17.43 13.53
CA GLY A 17 -7.72 -15.99 13.80
C GLY A 17 -6.36 -15.43 14.27
N ASP A 18 -6.14 -14.17 13.87
CA ASP A 18 -5.33 -13.14 14.54
C ASP A 18 -3.92 -13.56 15.01
N SER A 19 -3.11 -14.14 14.12
CA SER A 19 -1.66 -14.00 14.24
C SER A 19 -1.17 -12.83 13.38
N TRP A 20 -0.73 -11.76 14.04
CA TRP A 20 0.17 -10.79 13.41
C TRP A 20 1.54 -11.44 13.28
N ASP A 21 1.64 -12.51 12.50
CA ASP A 21 2.91 -13.20 12.28
C ASP A 21 3.83 -12.26 11.49
N ALA A 22 4.70 -11.61 12.25
CA ALA A 22 5.81 -10.80 11.82
C ALA A 22 6.90 -11.69 11.20
N GLY A 23 6.55 -12.43 10.14
CA GLY A 23 7.55 -12.81 9.15
C GLY A 23 8.20 -11.52 8.66
N ALA A 24 9.54 -11.47 8.61
CA ALA A 24 10.28 -10.30 8.18
C ALA A 24 9.62 -9.72 6.92
N ALA A 25 9.07 -8.51 7.03
CA ALA A 25 8.30 -7.91 5.95
C ALA A 25 9.16 -7.92 4.69
N GLU A 26 8.68 -8.61 3.66
CA GLU A 26 9.36 -8.67 2.38
C GLU A 26 9.51 -7.25 1.84
N LEU A 27 10.74 -6.79 1.67
CA LEU A 27 11.04 -5.43 1.23
C LEU A 27 10.75 -5.26 -0.26
N VAL A 28 10.51 -4.01 -0.69
CA VAL A 28 10.42 -3.67 -2.10
C VAL A 28 11.79 -3.88 -2.75
N PRO A 29 11.90 -4.68 -3.84
CA PRO A 29 13.15 -4.84 -4.56
C PRO A 29 13.62 -3.52 -5.16
N MET A 30 14.93 -3.23 -5.08
CA MET A 30 15.49 -1.97 -5.59
C MET A 30 15.38 -1.82 -7.12
N ASP A 31 15.28 -2.94 -7.83
CA ASP A 31 15.11 -3.05 -9.27
C ASP A 31 13.64 -3.18 -9.70
N SER A 32 12.70 -3.04 -8.76
CA SER A 32 11.27 -3.06 -9.07
C SER A 32 10.79 -1.75 -9.70
N LEU A 33 9.67 -1.84 -10.42
CA LEU A 33 8.97 -0.66 -10.92
C LEU A 33 8.54 0.30 -9.80
N THR A 34 8.14 -0.20 -8.63
CA THR A 34 7.81 0.67 -7.50
C THR A 34 9.04 1.46 -7.03
N ALA A 35 10.18 0.79 -6.85
CA ALA A 35 11.43 1.47 -6.49
C ALA A 35 11.90 2.46 -7.56
N GLU A 36 11.74 2.14 -8.83
CA GLU A 36 12.08 3.07 -9.91
C GLU A 36 11.21 4.33 -9.88
N HIS A 37 9.88 4.17 -9.76
CA HIS A 37 8.97 5.32 -9.78
C HIS A 37 9.14 6.22 -8.57
N THR A 38 9.25 5.68 -7.36
CA THR A 38 9.41 6.47 -6.13
C THR A 38 10.61 7.42 -6.20
N GLY A 39 11.64 7.10 -7.00
CA GLY A 39 12.85 7.90 -7.17
C GLY A 39 12.70 9.04 -8.18
N ARG A 40 11.61 9.07 -8.95
CA ARG A 40 11.34 10.09 -9.98
C ARG A 40 10.60 11.27 -9.36
N TRP A 41 10.92 12.50 -9.79
CA TRP A 41 10.18 13.70 -9.37
C TRP A 41 8.69 13.65 -9.72
N THR A 42 8.33 12.94 -10.81
CA THR A 42 6.93 12.76 -11.23
C THR A 42 6.11 11.94 -10.24
N PHE A 43 6.75 11.12 -9.39
CA PHE A 43 6.08 10.40 -8.31
C PHE A 43 5.33 11.33 -7.36
N LEU A 44 5.93 12.48 -7.01
CA LEU A 44 5.29 13.43 -6.09
C LEU A 44 3.97 13.98 -6.67
N ILE A 45 3.89 14.13 -7.99
CA ILE A 45 2.68 14.58 -8.69
C ILE A 45 1.64 13.45 -8.71
N VAL A 46 2.05 12.23 -9.07
CA VAL A 46 1.16 11.07 -9.16
C VAL A 46 0.60 10.68 -7.79
N GLU A 47 1.44 10.62 -6.76
CA GLU A 47 1.01 10.35 -5.37
C GLU A 47 0.20 11.49 -4.77
N GLY A 48 0.41 12.73 -5.22
CA GLY A 48 -0.45 13.86 -4.87
C GLY A 48 -1.93 13.57 -5.15
N ALA A 49 -2.22 12.90 -6.28
CA ALA A 49 -3.58 12.47 -6.60
C ALA A 49 -4.10 11.41 -5.62
N ALA A 50 -3.25 10.48 -5.15
CA ALA A 50 -3.65 9.50 -4.14
C ALA A 50 -3.99 10.19 -2.82
N PHE A 51 -3.23 11.19 -2.38
CA PHE A 51 -3.56 11.93 -1.15
C PHE A 51 -4.93 12.62 -1.22
N ILE A 52 -5.29 13.17 -2.38
CA ILE A 52 -6.62 13.75 -2.59
C ILE A 52 -7.69 12.66 -2.50
N MET A 53 -7.50 11.53 -3.18
CA MET A 53 -8.43 10.39 -3.11
C MET A 53 -8.55 9.79 -1.69
N GLN A 54 -7.47 9.79 -0.92
CA GLN A 54 -7.48 9.32 0.47
C GLN A 54 -8.37 10.18 1.36
N ALA A 55 -8.31 11.50 1.19
CA ALA A 55 -9.17 12.43 1.93
C ALA A 55 -10.68 12.26 1.63
N MET A 56 -11.04 11.55 0.56
CA MET A 56 -12.45 11.23 0.25
C MET A 56 -13.03 10.11 1.13
N HIS A 57 -12.19 9.35 1.85
CA HIS A 57 -12.67 8.34 2.78
C HIS A 57 -13.16 9.01 4.08
N PRO A 58 -14.41 8.80 4.54
CA PRO A 58 -14.97 9.55 5.67
C PRO A 58 -14.14 9.48 6.95
N VAL A 59 -13.64 8.30 7.30
CA VAL A 59 -12.77 8.13 8.48
C VAL A 59 -11.46 8.91 8.34
N ILE A 60 -10.86 8.91 7.14
CA ILE A 60 -9.60 9.62 6.90
C ILE A 60 -9.86 11.12 6.98
N ALA A 61 -10.95 11.61 6.37
CA ALA A 61 -11.34 13.01 6.42
C ALA A 61 -11.52 13.51 7.86
N GLU A 62 -12.29 12.81 8.70
CA GLU A 62 -12.53 13.22 10.08
C GLU A 62 -11.26 13.15 10.94
N VAL A 63 -10.49 12.06 10.85
CA VAL A 63 -9.27 11.88 11.63
C VAL A 63 -8.22 12.92 11.23
N THR A 64 -7.98 13.11 9.93
CA THR A 64 -7.00 14.10 9.48
C THR A 64 -7.45 15.52 9.79
N GLY A 65 -8.74 15.85 9.62
CA GLY A 65 -9.30 17.15 9.99
C GLY A 65 -9.07 17.50 11.46
N ARG A 66 -9.11 16.50 12.34
CA ARG A 66 -8.85 16.70 13.78
C ARG A 66 -7.37 16.72 14.15
N TYR A 67 -6.58 15.79 13.62
CA TYR A 67 -5.24 15.49 14.15
C TYR A 67 -4.09 15.89 13.23
N SER A 68 -4.33 16.21 11.96
CA SER A 68 -3.24 16.51 11.03
C SER A 68 -2.58 17.84 11.39
N ALA A 69 -1.26 17.81 11.55
CA ALA A 69 -0.44 19.01 11.74
C ALA A 69 -0.58 20.01 10.57
N SER A 70 -0.99 19.56 9.38
CA SER A 70 -1.27 20.43 8.24
C SER A 70 -2.40 21.44 8.51
N PHE A 71 -3.40 21.07 9.32
CA PHE A 71 -4.46 21.99 9.73
C PHE A 71 -4.10 22.81 10.98
N GLN A 72 -2.88 22.64 11.48
CA GLN A 72 -2.32 23.34 12.63
C GLN A 72 -1.12 24.24 12.25
N GLY A 73 -0.98 24.54 10.95
CA GLY A 73 0.07 25.44 10.44
C GLY A 73 1.38 24.77 10.02
N ASP A 74 1.53 23.45 10.18
CA ASP A 74 2.73 22.69 9.77
C ASP A 74 2.47 21.80 8.54
N SER A 75 1.97 22.40 7.46
CA SER A 75 1.68 21.66 6.21
C SER A 75 2.97 21.19 5.51
N ALA A 76 3.96 22.07 5.39
CA ALA A 76 5.24 21.77 4.73
C ALA A 76 6.08 20.75 5.52
N GLY A 77 6.23 20.92 6.84
CA GLY A 77 6.98 19.96 7.66
C GLY A 77 6.30 18.60 7.69
N ARG A 78 4.96 18.54 7.73
CA ARG A 78 4.20 17.29 7.57
C ARG A 78 4.49 16.62 6.23
N ALA A 79 4.52 17.37 5.13
CA ALA A 79 4.82 16.82 3.81
C ALA A 79 6.23 16.21 3.75
N ILE A 80 7.25 16.92 4.26
CA ILE A 80 8.63 16.43 4.31
C ILE A 80 8.73 15.12 5.10
N ARG A 81 8.13 15.05 6.30
CA ARG A 81 8.12 13.82 7.12
C ARG A 81 7.40 12.65 6.43
N SER A 82 6.44 12.95 5.57
CA SER A 82 5.72 11.93 4.79
C SER A 82 6.59 11.35 3.68
N ILE A 83 7.26 12.22 2.93
CA ILE A 83 8.20 11.81 1.87
C ILE A 83 9.35 11.00 2.46
N ASP A 84 9.95 11.48 3.55
CA ASP A 84 11.01 10.78 4.29
C ASP A 84 10.59 9.37 4.72
N SER A 85 9.33 9.20 5.16
CA SER A 85 8.78 7.88 5.50
C SER A 85 8.66 6.97 4.27
N VAL A 86 8.12 7.48 3.16
CA VAL A 86 8.00 6.74 1.89
C VAL A 86 9.36 6.29 1.37
N LEU A 87 10.36 7.18 1.41
CA LEU A 87 11.74 6.87 1.02
C LEU A 87 12.35 5.78 1.92
N ARG A 88 12.09 5.82 3.24
CA ARG A 88 12.55 4.75 4.14
C ARG A 88 11.88 3.41 3.90
N TRP A 89 10.58 3.37 3.59
CA TRP A 89 9.89 2.12 3.27
C TRP A 89 10.40 1.48 1.97
N THR A 90 10.81 2.32 1.02
CA THR A 90 11.23 1.88 -0.32
C THR A 90 12.72 1.59 -0.41
N TYR A 91 13.56 2.45 0.19
CA TYR A 91 15.03 2.40 0.05
C TYR A 91 15.77 2.19 1.37
N GLY A 92 15.08 2.20 2.51
CA GLY A 92 15.71 2.15 3.84
C GLY A 92 16.28 0.78 4.23
N GLY A 93 16.11 -0.26 3.41
CA GLY A 93 16.62 -1.60 3.69
C GLY A 93 16.14 -2.11 5.05
N THR A 94 17.06 -2.46 5.93
CA THR A 94 16.76 -2.97 7.29
C THR A 94 16.03 -1.95 8.17
N ALA A 95 16.11 -0.64 7.87
CA ALA A 95 15.39 0.40 8.60
C ALA A 95 13.89 0.48 8.24
N ALA A 96 13.47 -0.12 7.13
CA ALA A 96 12.09 -0.01 6.64
C ALA A 96 11.07 -0.57 7.65
N ALA A 97 11.39 -1.69 8.31
CA ALA A 97 10.50 -2.32 9.29
C ALA A 97 10.33 -1.46 10.55
N ALA A 98 11.42 -0.85 11.03
CA ALA A 98 11.37 0.08 12.16
C ALA A 98 10.53 1.31 11.83
N GLU A 99 10.62 1.81 10.60
CA GLU A 99 9.81 2.91 10.13
C GLU A 99 8.32 2.54 10.04
N GLY A 100 7.98 1.37 9.51
CA GLY A 100 6.59 0.88 9.46
C GLY A 100 5.97 0.79 10.86
N LYS A 101 6.73 0.27 11.83
CA LYS A 101 6.33 0.26 13.25
C LYS A 101 6.14 1.68 13.81
N ARG A 102 7.09 2.58 13.57
CA ARG A 102 7.03 3.98 14.04
C ARG A 102 5.77 4.67 13.53
N VAL A 103 5.45 4.49 12.24
CA VAL A 103 4.27 5.08 11.60
C VAL A 103 3.00 4.52 12.21
N ARG A 104 2.90 3.20 12.42
CA ARG A 104 1.76 2.60 13.13
C ARG A 104 1.61 3.15 14.55
N ASP A 105 2.71 3.26 15.30
CA ASP A 105 2.69 3.78 16.67
C ASP A 105 2.21 5.23 16.73
N LEU A 106 2.56 6.07 15.74
CA LEU A 106 2.02 7.42 15.60
C LEU A 106 0.51 7.47 15.37
N HIS A 107 -0.05 6.50 14.63
CA HIS A 107 -1.47 6.46 14.31
C HIS A 107 -2.30 5.79 15.42
N LYS A 108 -1.71 4.91 16.23
CA LYS A 108 -2.38 4.17 17.30
C LYS A 108 -3.18 5.05 18.30
N PRO A 109 -2.68 6.18 18.81
CA PRO A 109 -3.43 7.01 19.75
C PRO A 109 -4.55 7.83 19.09
N LEU A 110 -4.58 7.92 17.75
CA LEU A 110 -5.51 8.75 17.00
C LEU A 110 -6.87 8.07 16.91
N THR A 111 -7.64 8.17 17.99
CA THR A 111 -9.00 7.66 18.10
C THR A 111 -9.93 8.78 18.53
N MET A 112 -11.16 8.79 17.99
CA MET A 112 -12.15 9.82 18.30
C MET A 112 -13.57 9.29 18.10
N THR A 113 -14.55 10.04 18.58
CA THR A 113 -15.95 9.86 18.17
C THR A 113 -16.22 10.66 16.90
N SER A 114 -16.73 10.00 15.86
CA SER A 114 -17.14 10.63 14.60
C SER A 114 -18.27 11.63 14.86
N ALA A 115 -18.12 12.85 14.36
CA ALA A 115 -19.16 13.87 14.45
C ALA A 115 -20.34 13.54 13.53
N ALA A 116 -20.06 12.90 12.38
CA ALA A 116 -21.08 12.55 11.40
C ALA A 116 -21.94 11.34 11.82
N THR A 117 -21.34 10.36 12.51
CA THR A 117 -22.01 9.07 12.79
C THR A 117 -22.20 8.77 14.28
N GLY A 118 -21.54 9.52 15.18
CA GLY A 118 -21.54 9.25 16.62
C GLY A 118 -20.76 7.99 17.04
N LYS A 119 -20.16 7.25 16.09
CA LYS A 119 -19.41 6.02 16.36
C LYS A 119 -17.95 6.33 16.69
N ARG A 120 -17.31 5.45 17.47
CA ARG A 120 -15.86 5.51 17.68
C ARG A 120 -15.13 5.10 16.39
N ILE A 121 -14.20 5.93 15.94
CA ILE A 121 -13.34 5.72 14.78
C ILE A 121 -11.85 5.82 15.17
N SER A 122 -10.98 5.23 14.36
CA SER A 122 -9.53 5.21 14.57
C SER A 122 -8.81 5.50 13.27
N ALA A 123 -7.63 6.12 13.35
CA ALA A 123 -6.71 6.22 12.23
C ALA A 123 -6.19 4.86 11.75
N LEU A 124 -6.29 3.81 12.57
CA LEU A 124 -5.96 2.43 12.21
C LEU A 124 -7.20 1.64 11.74
N ASP A 125 -8.27 2.31 11.29
CA ASP A 125 -9.44 1.64 10.72
C ASP A 125 -9.03 0.75 9.53
N PRO A 126 -9.38 -0.55 9.53
CA PRO A 126 -8.95 -1.49 8.49
C PRO A 126 -9.32 -1.07 7.07
N GLN A 127 -10.53 -0.54 6.87
CA GLN A 127 -11.01 -0.16 5.53
C GLN A 127 -10.31 1.12 5.06
N ALA A 128 -10.13 2.09 5.96
CA ALA A 128 -9.36 3.30 5.68
C ALA A 128 -7.90 2.98 5.32
N TYR A 129 -7.26 2.05 6.05
CA TYR A 129 -5.89 1.65 5.74
C TYR A 129 -5.74 0.96 4.40
N GLN A 130 -6.67 0.04 4.09
CA GLN A 130 -6.70 -0.60 2.78
C GLN A 130 -6.98 0.40 1.66
N TRP A 131 -7.84 1.41 1.91
CA TRP A 131 -8.10 2.50 0.98
C TRP A 131 -6.83 3.30 0.65
N VAL A 132 -6.02 3.64 1.64
CA VAL A 132 -4.72 4.30 1.42
C VAL A 132 -3.85 3.51 0.45
N MET A 133 -3.72 2.20 0.66
CA MET A 133 -2.89 1.39 -0.22
C MET A 133 -3.53 1.15 -1.61
N ALA A 134 -4.85 1.06 -1.68
CA ALA A 134 -5.58 0.89 -2.94
C ALA A 134 -5.46 2.13 -3.83
N THR A 135 -5.61 3.32 -3.25
CA THR A 135 -5.46 4.59 -3.97
C THR A 135 -4.03 4.76 -4.51
N ALA A 136 -3.01 4.44 -3.69
CA ALA A 136 -1.61 4.44 -4.14
C ALA A 136 -1.37 3.49 -5.33
N TYR A 137 -1.92 2.27 -5.28
CA TYR A 137 -1.84 1.32 -6.40
C TYR A 137 -2.50 1.87 -7.67
N LEU A 138 -3.73 2.39 -7.54
CA LEU A 138 -4.51 2.88 -8.68
C LEU A 138 -3.83 4.06 -9.38
N VAL A 139 -3.28 5.02 -8.63
CA VAL A 139 -2.60 6.17 -9.24
C VAL A 139 -1.29 5.75 -9.92
N ASN A 140 -0.54 4.80 -9.36
CA ASN A 140 0.67 4.29 -10.00
C ASN A 140 0.33 3.59 -11.30
N VAL A 141 -0.59 2.63 -11.28
CA VAL A 141 -0.99 1.89 -12.50
C VAL A 141 -1.56 2.83 -13.56
N ARG A 142 -2.35 3.84 -13.17
CA ARG A 142 -2.92 4.80 -14.12
C ARG A 142 -1.92 5.88 -14.56
N GLY A 143 -0.87 6.09 -13.77
CA GLY A 143 0.19 7.06 -14.00
C GLY A 143 1.25 6.63 -15.02
N GLY A 144 1.16 5.43 -15.60
CA GLY A 144 2.19 4.89 -16.50
C GLY A 144 2.65 5.85 -17.59
N ARG A 145 1.73 6.59 -18.23
CA ARG A 145 2.12 7.58 -19.25
C ARG A 145 2.99 8.70 -18.69
N LEU A 146 2.71 9.18 -17.49
CA LEU A 146 3.49 10.23 -16.82
C LEU A 146 4.80 9.69 -16.24
N LEU A 147 4.79 8.44 -15.78
CA LEU A 147 5.94 7.81 -15.14
C LEU A 147 6.94 7.28 -16.16
N MET A 148 6.49 6.68 -17.26
CA MET A 148 7.34 5.94 -18.23
C MET A 148 7.04 6.25 -19.71
N GLY A 149 6.10 7.15 -20.02
CA GLY A 149 5.72 7.48 -21.39
C GLY A 149 4.80 6.46 -22.08
N ARG A 150 4.37 5.40 -21.37
CA ARG A 150 3.46 4.36 -21.89
C ARG A 150 2.58 3.78 -20.80
N GLU A 151 1.52 3.06 -21.18
CA GLU A 151 0.76 2.26 -20.22
C GLU A 151 1.60 1.07 -19.70
N PHE A 152 1.30 0.62 -18.48
CA PHE A 152 1.83 -0.63 -17.95
C PHE A 152 1.19 -1.84 -18.66
N THR A 153 2.01 -2.85 -18.92
CA THR A 153 1.53 -4.19 -19.29
C THR A 153 0.85 -4.86 -18.10
N ASP A 154 0.08 -5.92 -18.35
CA ASP A 154 -0.60 -6.64 -17.26
C ASP A 154 0.39 -7.34 -16.32
N ALA A 155 1.55 -7.76 -16.80
CA ALA A 155 2.61 -8.31 -15.96
C ALA A 155 3.17 -7.26 -14.98
N GLU A 156 3.40 -6.04 -15.46
CA GLU A 156 3.89 -4.93 -14.65
C GLU A 156 2.85 -4.44 -13.63
N LYS A 157 1.56 -4.44 -13.99
CA LYS A 157 0.48 -4.16 -13.02
C LYS A 157 0.44 -5.19 -11.89
N VAL A 158 0.77 -6.44 -12.19
CA VAL A 158 0.87 -7.53 -11.20
C VAL A 158 2.12 -7.36 -10.33
N GLU A 159 3.23 -6.89 -10.90
CA GLU A 159 4.43 -6.50 -10.14
C GLU A 159 4.14 -5.35 -9.18
N LEU A 160 3.57 -4.25 -9.67
CA LEU A 160 3.15 -3.11 -8.85
C LEU A 160 2.18 -3.53 -7.73
N LEU A 161 1.27 -4.48 -7.99
CA LEU A 161 0.37 -5.00 -6.95
C LEU A 161 1.14 -5.86 -5.91
N ARG A 162 2.18 -6.58 -6.34
CA ARG A 162 3.04 -7.34 -5.42
C ARG A 162 3.80 -6.40 -4.49
N ASP A 163 4.38 -5.32 -5.01
CA ASP A 163 5.08 -4.30 -4.22
C ASP A 163 4.13 -3.53 -3.31
N ASN A 164 2.96 -3.16 -3.82
CA ASN A 164 1.91 -2.55 -3.00
C ASN A 164 1.52 -3.44 -1.82
N ARG A 165 1.44 -4.76 -1.99
CA ARG A 165 1.20 -5.71 -0.89
C ARG A 165 2.37 -5.82 0.07
N ARG A 166 3.62 -5.75 -0.41
CA ARG A 166 4.82 -5.71 0.44
C ARG A 166 4.78 -4.49 1.36
N LEU A 167 4.51 -3.31 0.79
CA LEU A 167 4.33 -2.07 1.55
C LEU A 167 3.13 -2.13 2.50
N ALA A 168 1.99 -2.69 2.09
CA ALA A 168 0.81 -2.84 2.94
C ALA A 168 1.13 -3.67 4.20
N ARG A 169 1.88 -4.77 4.04
CA ARG A 169 2.34 -5.59 5.17
C ARG A 169 3.35 -4.87 6.04
N LEU A 170 4.32 -4.18 5.44
CA LEU A 170 5.30 -3.36 6.16
C LEU A 170 4.62 -2.30 7.06
N LEU A 171 3.49 -1.75 6.58
CA LEU A 171 2.68 -0.76 7.28
C LEU A 171 1.60 -1.36 8.18
N HIS A 172 1.59 -2.68 8.35
CA HIS A 172 0.64 -3.42 9.19
C HIS A 172 -0.83 -3.22 8.77
N VAL A 173 -1.08 -3.06 7.47
CA VAL A 173 -2.44 -3.05 6.90
C VAL A 173 -3.03 -4.46 6.99
N PRO A 174 -4.27 -4.63 7.49
CA PRO A 174 -4.93 -5.92 7.49
C PRO A 174 -5.03 -6.51 6.08
N MET A 175 -4.63 -7.77 5.90
CA MET A 175 -4.56 -8.39 4.57
C MET A 175 -5.82 -9.16 4.16
N ARG A 176 -6.78 -9.31 5.08
CA ARG A 176 -8.07 -9.95 4.78
C ARG A 176 -8.81 -9.15 3.69
N GLY A 177 -9.17 -9.83 2.60
CA GLY A 177 -9.83 -9.20 1.45
C GLY A 177 -8.88 -8.43 0.52
N TYR A 178 -7.58 -8.36 0.82
CA TYR A 178 -6.63 -7.62 0.00
C TYR A 178 -6.37 -8.35 -1.33
N PRO A 179 -6.47 -7.68 -2.50
CA PRO A 179 -6.36 -8.33 -3.81
C PRO A 179 -5.09 -9.15 -3.99
N ALA A 180 -5.21 -10.38 -4.51
CA ALA A 180 -4.06 -11.22 -4.82
C ALA A 180 -3.44 -10.84 -6.18
N PRO A 181 -2.09 -10.84 -6.31
CA PRO A 181 -1.43 -10.57 -7.58
C PRO A 181 -1.64 -11.77 -8.51
N ARG A 182 -2.53 -11.63 -9.49
CA ARG A 182 -2.86 -12.67 -10.47
C ARG A 182 -2.95 -12.07 -11.86
N ILE A 183 -2.26 -12.69 -12.82
CA ILE A 183 -2.51 -12.44 -14.24
C ILE A 183 -3.81 -13.17 -14.59
N ARG A 184 -4.81 -12.44 -15.09
CA ARG A 184 -6.03 -13.05 -15.61
C ARG A 184 -5.67 -13.79 -16.90
N ARG A 185 -5.47 -15.11 -16.82
CA ARG A 185 -5.40 -15.96 -18.01
C ARG A 185 -6.79 -16.04 -18.62
N TRP A 186 -6.97 -15.50 -19.82
CA TRP A 186 -8.13 -15.84 -20.64
C TRP A 186 -8.06 -17.34 -20.93
N ARG A 187 -9.11 -18.09 -20.56
CA ARG A 187 -9.31 -19.41 -21.14
C ARG A 187 -9.69 -19.16 -22.60
N THR A 188 -8.80 -19.46 -23.53
CA THR A 188 -9.21 -19.71 -24.91
C THR A 188 -10.11 -20.93 -24.86
N THR A 189 -11.43 -20.72 -24.87
CA THR A 189 -12.36 -21.79 -25.23
C THR A 189 -12.16 -22.03 -26.72
N SER A 190 -11.28 -22.97 -27.05
CA SER A 190 -11.29 -23.61 -28.35
C SER A 190 -12.57 -24.44 -28.39
N SER A 191 -13.62 -23.93 -29.05
CA SER A 191 -14.74 -24.79 -29.42
C SER A 191 -14.27 -25.76 -30.51
N PRO A 192 -14.67 -27.04 -30.43
CA PRO A 192 -14.33 -28.07 -31.41
C PRO A 192 -14.94 -27.82 -32.79
#